data_AF-A0A2L0A7B2-F1
#
_entry.id   AF-A0A2L0A7B2-F1
#
_cell.length_a   1.000
_cell.length_b   1.000
_cell.length_c   1.000
_cell.angle_alpha   90.00
_cell.angle_beta   90.00
_cell.angle_gamma   90.00
#
_symmetry.space_group_name_H-M   'P 1'
#
loop_
_entity.id
_entity.type
_entity.pdbx_description
1 polymer ?
#
loop_
_entity_poly.entity_id
_entity_poly.type
_entity_poly.pdbx_seq_one_letter_code
_entity_poly.pdbx_strand_id
1 'polypeptide(L)'
;MRKVLESNGRNWSEIEEEAARLLVKLRSDADEDEKARIYGWIEASPAHAVAFARVEAAWDGAEALKSSDRLVDLQDNTLAPIKRTKANTRSFMIGGALAASMLLAGVGATAKITGSDFGFSSPSEDSEQCKAKASKK
;
A
#
# COMPACT_ATOMS: atom_id res chain seq x y z
N MET A 1 0.02 14.54 32.85
CA MET A 1 0.36 13.53 31.81
C MET A 1 -0.87 12.79 31.27
N ARG A 2 -1.81 12.32 32.09
CA ARG A 2 -3.03 11.60 31.62
C ARG A 2 -3.89 12.35 30.57
N LYS A 3 -4.10 13.67 30.74
CA LYS A 3 -4.91 14.49 29.81
C LYS A 3 -4.44 14.51 28.36
N VAL A 4 -3.14 14.38 28.09
CA VAL A 4 -2.60 14.46 26.72
C VAL A 4 -2.94 13.19 25.92
N LEU A 5 -2.88 12.03 26.56
CA LEU A 5 -3.20 10.75 25.93
C LEU A 5 -4.70 10.65 25.57
N GLU A 6 -5.57 11.13 26.46
CA GLU A 6 -7.02 11.18 26.23
C GLU A 6 -7.40 12.14 25.10
N SER A 7 -6.68 13.26 24.95
CA SER A 7 -6.90 14.19 23.84
C SER A 7 -6.48 13.59 22.50
N ASN A 8 -5.33 12.91 22.46
CA ASN A 8 -4.84 12.28 21.23
C ASN A 8 -5.71 11.11 20.80
N GLY A 9 -6.18 10.29 21.74
CA GLY A 9 -7.10 9.18 21.45
C GLY A 9 -8.45 9.64 20.90
N ARG A 10 -9.01 10.74 21.42
CA ARG A 10 -10.26 11.33 20.89
C ARG A 10 -10.08 11.86 19.47
N ASN A 11 -9.01 12.60 19.22
CA ASN A 11 -8.71 13.10 17.88
C ASN A 11 -8.54 11.96 16.86
N TRP A 12 -7.88 10.87 17.28
CA TRP A 12 -7.73 9.70 16.42
C TRP A 12 -9.07 8.99 16.14
N SER A 13 -9.93 8.86 17.15
CA SER A 13 -11.27 8.27 16.98
C SER A 13 -12.12 9.07 15.99
N GLU A 14 -12.04 10.41 16.02
CA GLU A 14 -12.75 11.28 15.09
C GLU A 14 -12.28 11.07 13.64
N ILE A 15 -10.96 10.91 13.44
CA ILE A 15 -10.39 10.65 12.11
C ILE A 15 -10.78 9.26 11.60
N GLU A 16 -10.78 8.23 12.46
CA GLU A 16 -11.23 6.88 12.09
C GLU A 16 -12.74 6.83 11.76
N GLU A 17 -13.57 7.58 12.49
CA GLU A 17 -15.01 7.68 12.23
C GLU A 17 -15.29 8.34 10.88
N GLU A 18 -14.61 9.45 10.58
CA GLU A 18 -14.70 10.13 9.28
C GLU A 18 -14.23 9.20 8.15
N ALA A 19 -13.11 8.48 8.34
CA ALA A 19 -12.64 7.47 7.38
C ALA A 19 -13.69 6.38 7.10
N ALA A 20 -14.36 5.86 8.13
CA ALA A 20 -15.43 4.87 7.98
C ALA A 20 -16.60 5.42 7.18
N ARG A 21 -17.02 6.66 7.46
CA ARG A 21 -18.09 7.33 6.72
C ARG A 21 -17.75 7.47 5.24
N LEU A 22 -16.52 7.91 4.94
CA LEU A 22 -16.06 8.11 3.56
C LEU A 22 -15.91 6.78 2.81
N LEU A 23 -15.46 5.71 3.47
CA LEU A 23 -15.38 4.38 2.86
C LEU A 23 -16.76 3.85 2.46
N VAL A 24 -17.75 3.96 3.35
CA VAL A 24 -19.14 3.56 3.03
C VAL A 24 -19.67 4.35 1.84
N LYS A 25 -19.41 5.65 1.81
CA LYS A 25 -19.80 6.52 0.70
C LYS A 25 -19.14 6.07 -0.61
N LEU A 26 -17.82 5.82 -0.60
CA LEU A 26 -17.05 5.37 -1.75
C LEU A 26 -17.55 4.03 -2.32
N ARG A 27 -17.92 3.09 -1.44
CA ARG A 27 -18.37 1.74 -1.81
C ARG A 27 -19.83 1.66 -2.26
N SER A 28 -20.65 2.67 -1.96
CA SER A 28 -22.08 2.65 -2.29
C SER A 28 -22.31 3.06 -3.74
N ASP A 29 -22.14 4.35 -4.06
CA ASP A 29 -22.24 4.89 -5.43
C ASP A 29 -21.75 6.35 -5.47
N ALA A 30 -20.50 6.58 -5.04
CA ALA A 30 -19.93 7.93 -5.06
C ALA A 30 -19.72 8.42 -6.51
N ASP A 31 -20.19 9.62 -6.82
CA ASP A 31 -19.90 10.27 -8.10
C ASP A 31 -18.41 10.67 -8.21
N GLU A 32 -17.99 11.13 -9.39
CA GLU A 32 -16.57 11.45 -9.64
C GLU A 32 -16.08 12.64 -8.80
N ASP A 33 -16.94 13.62 -8.55
CA ASP A 33 -16.61 14.76 -7.71
C ASP A 33 -16.48 14.35 -6.22
N GLU A 34 -17.31 13.41 -5.78
CA GLU A 34 -17.26 12.81 -4.45
C GLU A 34 -16.00 12.00 -4.26
N LYS A 35 -15.62 11.17 -5.25
CA LYS A 35 -14.34 10.45 -5.23
C LYS A 35 -13.16 11.40 -5.13
N ALA A 36 -13.14 12.46 -5.95
CA ALA A 36 -12.08 13.46 -5.90
C ALA A 36 -11.99 14.15 -4.51
N ARG A 37 -13.14 14.44 -3.87
CA ARG A 37 -13.17 14.98 -2.50
C ARG A 37 -12.63 13.98 -1.47
N ILE A 38 -12.99 12.71 -1.59
CA ILE A 38 -12.50 11.65 -0.69
C ILE A 38 -10.98 11.48 -0.84
N TYR A 39 -10.46 11.42 -2.07
CA TYR A 39 -9.02 11.33 -2.29
C TYR A 39 -8.28 12.59 -1.81
N GLY A 40 -8.85 13.78 -2.03
CA GLY A 40 -8.30 15.02 -1.47
C GLY A 40 -8.23 15.01 0.06
N TRP A 41 -9.23 14.43 0.74
CA TRP A 41 -9.19 14.25 2.19
C TRP A 41 -8.09 13.28 2.65
N ILE A 42 -7.93 12.16 1.94
CA ILE A 42 -6.89 11.15 2.20
C ILE A 42 -5.49 11.78 2.05
N GLU A 43 -5.27 12.56 0.99
CA GLU A 43 -3.98 13.20 0.68
C GLU A 43 -3.64 14.38 1.59
N ALA A 44 -4.66 15.03 2.19
CA ALA A 44 -4.47 16.22 3.01
C ALA A 44 -3.63 15.97 4.29
N SER A 45 -3.56 14.72 4.78
CA SER A 45 -2.77 14.39 5.97
C SER A 45 -2.38 12.91 6.01
N PRO A 46 -1.12 12.56 6.38
CA PRO A 46 -0.74 11.17 6.60
C PRO A 46 -1.62 10.42 7.62
N ALA A 47 -2.17 11.15 8.60
CA ALA A 47 -3.10 10.59 9.59
C ALA A 47 -4.39 10.09 8.94
N HIS A 48 -4.94 10.82 7.96
CA HIS A 48 -6.14 10.45 7.23
C HIS A 48 -5.88 9.20 6.37
N ALA A 49 -4.76 9.15 5.66
CA ALA A 49 -4.36 7.99 4.87
C ALA A 49 -4.23 6.71 5.71
N VAL A 50 -3.60 6.80 6.88
CA VAL A 50 -3.47 5.67 7.81
C VAL A 50 -4.83 5.23 8.35
N ALA A 51 -5.70 6.17 8.72
CA ALA A 51 -7.03 5.85 9.21
C ALA A 51 -7.90 5.19 8.13
N PHE A 52 -7.87 5.72 6.90
CA PHE A 52 -8.60 5.15 5.77
C PHE A 52 -8.15 3.72 5.47
N ALA A 53 -6.84 3.47 5.38
CA ALA A 53 -6.31 2.13 5.16
C ALA A 53 -6.69 1.13 6.26
N ARG A 54 -6.78 1.58 7.53
CA ARG A 54 -7.21 0.73 8.64
C ARG A 54 -8.68 0.35 8.54
N VAL A 55 -9.55 1.30 8.22
CA VAL A 55 -10.97 1.04 8.02
C VAL A 55 -11.18 0.12 6.82
N GLU A 56 -10.46 0.34 5.71
CA GLU A 56 -10.53 -0.51 4.52
C GLU A 56 -10.10 -1.95 4.83
N ALA A 57 -8.97 -2.14 5.52
CA ALA A 57 -8.53 -3.47 5.95
C ALA A 57 -9.54 -4.17 6.90
N ALA A 58 -10.15 -3.41 7.81
CA ALA A 58 -11.18 -3.94 8.70
C ALA A 58 -12.44 -4.35 7.92
N TRP A 59 -12.83 -3.57 6.91
CA TRP A 59 -13.94 -3.89 6.02
C TRP A 59 -13.67 -5.15 5.20
N ASP A 60 -12.51 -5.23 4.55
CA ASP A 60 -12.11 -6.40 3.77
C ASP A 60 -12.05 -7.67 4.64
N GLY A 61 -11.56 -7.54 5.88
CA GLY A 61 -11.61 -8.62 6.87
C GLY A 61 -13.05 -9.07 7.18
N ALA A 62 -13.99 -8.13 7.33
CA ALA A 62 -15.39 -8.45 7.55
C ALA A 62 -16.04 -9.13 6.33
N GLU A 63 -15.72 -8.70 5.10
CA GLU A 63 -16.20 -9.34 3.87
C GLU A 63 -15.61 -10.75 3.67
N ALA A 64 -14.34 -10.94 4.01
CA ALA A 64 -13.70 -12.26 4.03
C ALA A 64 -14.41 -13.21 5.02
N LEU A 65 -14.84 -12.71 6.18
CA LEU A 65 -15.61 -13.50 7.14
C LEU A 65 -17.01 -13.84 6.60
N LYS A 66 -17.75 -12.86 6.04
CA LYS A 66 -19.08 -13.10 5.44
C LYS A 66 -19.03 -14.14 4.32
N SER A 67 -17.99 -14.11 3.49
CA SER A 67 -17.79 -15.11 2.43
C SER A 67 -17.36 -16.47 2.96
N SER A 68 -16.59 -16.50 4.05
CA SER A 68 -16.16 -17.72 4.73
C SER A 68 -17.24 -18.35 5.62
N ASP A 69 -18.30 -17.62 5.99
CA ASP A 69 -19.40 -18.13 6.82
C ASP A 69 -20.19 -19.27 6.14
N ARG A 70 -20.05 -19.42 4.82
CA ARG A 70 -20.46 -20.65 4.10
C ARG A 70 -19.68 -21.91 4.50
N LEU A 71 -18.57 -21.79 5.23
CA LEU A 71 -17.76 -22.90 5.74
C LEU A 71 -18.01 -23.20 7.23
N VAL A 72 -18.71 -22.32 7.95
CA VAL A 72 -19.00 -22.50 9.40
C VAL A 72 -20.16 -23.48 9.64
N ASP A 73 -20.88 -23.89 8.60
CA ASP A 73 -21.87 -24.99 8.65
C ASP A 73 -21.23 -26.39 8.79
N LEU A 74 -19.90 -26.49 8.88
CA LEU A 74 -19.17 -27.77 8.98
C LEU A 74 -18.87 -28.25 10.41
N GLN A 75 -19.36 -27.58 11.46
CA GLN A 75 -18.92 -27.87 12.83
C GLN A 75 -19.99 -28.24 13.86
N ASP A 76 -21.21 -28.58 13.47
CA ASP A 76 -22.22 -29.06 14.43
C ASP A 76 -22.23 -30.60 14.65
N ASN A 77 -21.37 -31.37 13.97
CA ASN A 77 -21.48 -32.85 14.00
C ASN A 77 -20.24 -33.64 14.44
N THR A 78 -19.18 -33.03 14.99
CA THR A 78 -18.09 -33.85 15.58
C THR A 78 -17.27 -33.16 16.67
N LEU A 79 -17.89 -32.89 17.83
CA LEU A 79 -17.15 -32.55 19.04
C LEU A 79 -16.55 -33.82 19.68
N ALA A 80 -15.40 -34.28 19.18
CA ALA A 80 -14.54 -35.14 19.97
C ALA A 80 -13.92 -34.31 21.12
N PRO A 81 -13.91 -34.79 22.38
CA PRO A 81 -13.35 -34.05 23.49
C PRO A 81 -11.83 -33.92 23.33
N ILE A 82 -11.36 -32.73 22.91
CA ILE A 82 -9.95 -32.40 22.85
C ILE A 82 -9.42 -32.32 24.29
N LYS A 83 -8.67 -33.34 24.72
CA LYS A 83 -7.86 -33.28 25.94
C LYS A 83 -6.87 -32.12 25.79
N ARG A 84 -7.08 -31.04 26.55
CA ARG A 84 -6.12 -29.93 26.61
C ARG A 84 -4.81 -30.42 27.23
N THR A 85 -3.81 -30.70 26.41
CA THR A 85 -2.43 -30.79 26.91
C THR A 85 -1.93 -29.36 27.10
N LYS A 86 -1.55 -29.04 28.34
CA LYS A 86 -0.97 -27.75 28.73
C LYS A 86 0.42 -27.64 28.07
N ALA A 87 0.51 -27.03 26.89
CA ALA A 87 1.77 -26.81 26.19
C ALA A 87 2.30 -25.39 26.43
N ASN A 88 3.24 -25.33 27.37
CA ASN A 88 4.31 -24.36 27.64
C ASN A 88 4.38 -23.07 26.79
N THR A 89 4.10 -21.93 27.42
CA THR A 89 4.48 -20.58 26.98
C THR A 89 6.00 -20.41 27.04
N ARG A 90 6.70 -20.63 25.92
CA ARG A 90 8.00 -20.02 25.57
C ARG A 90 8.54 -20.59 24.26
N SER A 91 8.47 -19.80 23.19
CA SER A 91 9.40 -19.83 22.06
C SER A 91 9.24 -18.49 21.31
N PHE A 92 10.07 -17.50 21.62
CA PHE A 92 11.35 -17.17 20.96
C PHE A 92 11.17 -16.35 19.68
N MET A 93 11.58 -15.10 19.78
CA MET A 93 11.86 -14.17 18.69
C MET A 93 12.71 -14.83 17.60
N ILE A 94 12.29 -14.72 16.33
CA ILE A 94 13.05 -14.78 15.06
C ILE A 94 12.09 -14.18 14.02
N GLY A 95 12.28 -12.96 13.50
CA GLY A 95 13.19 -12.58 12.41
C GLY A 95 12.32 -11.94 11.31
N GLY A 96 12.67 -10.89 10.57
CA GLY A 96 13.86 -10.08 10.45
C GLY A 96 13.48 -8.81 9.65
N ALA A 97 14.34 -7.80 9.72
CA ALA A 97 14.16 -6.47 9.18
C ALA A 97 13.89 -6.44 7.65
N LEU A 98 12.84 -5.75 7.22
CA LEU A 98 12.79 -5.19 5.87
C LEU A 98 13.58 -3.89 5.88
N ALA A 99 14.82 -4.01 5.43
CA ALA A 99 15.76 -2.91 5.26
C ALA A 99 15.24 -1.93 4.21
N ALA A 100 15.26 -0.65 4.59
CA ALA A 100 15.17 0.47 3.69
C ALA A 100 16.16 0.32 2.53
N SER A 101 15.68 0.45 1.29
CA SER A 101 16.54 0.62 0.13
C SER A 101 16.05 1.77 -0.75
N MET A 102 16.84 2.85 -0.66
CA MET A 102 17.21 3.80 -1.70
C MET A 102 16.10 4.69 -2.29
N LEU A 103 15.99 5.93 -1.81
CA LEU A 103 16.81 7.11 -2.18
C LEU A 103 16.33 7.77 -3.47
N LEU A 104 15.56 8.85 -3.28
CA LEU A 104 15.77 10.17 -3.87
C LEU A 104 16.58 10.20 -5.18
N ALA A 105 15.87 10.26 -6.31
CA ALA A 105 16.37 10.87 -7.53
C ALA A 105 15.22 11.53 -8.31
N GLY A 106 15.22 12.87 -8.34
CA GLY A 106 14.82 13.61 -9.53
C GLY A 106 13.36 14.05 -9.64
N VAL A 107 12.96 15.07 -8.88
CA VAL A 107 12.10 16.11 -9.45
C VAL A 107 12.88 16.81 -10.56
N GLY A 108 12.42 16.75 -11.80
CA GLY A 108 12.86 17.66 -12.86
C GLY A 108 12.89 17.06 -14.26
N ALA A 109 12.19 17.73 -15.18
CA ALA A 109 12.26 17.64 -16.64
C ALA A 109 11.36 16.58 -17.33
N THR A 110 10.15 17.07 -17.63
CA THR A 110 9.40 16.86 -18.87
C THR A 110 10.23 16.44 -20.10
N ALA A 111 9.85 15.37 -20.80
CA ALA A 111 9.88 15.32 -22.27
C ALA A 111 9.20 14.04 -22.83
N LYS A 112 8.09 14.25 -23.54
CA LYS A 112 7.68 13.65 -24.84
C LYS A 112 7.70 12.11 -24.95
N ILE A 113 6.55 11.44 -24.90
CA ILE A 113 5.70 11.10 -26.06
C ILE A 113 6.50 10.83 -27.36
N THR A 114 6.69 9.53 -27.65
CA THR A 114 6.51 8.80 -28.93
C THR A 114 7.14 7.42 -28.66
N GLY A 115 6.42 6.30 -28.64
CA GLY A 115 5.82 5.71 -29.83
C GLY A 115 6.93 5.25 -30.77
N SER A 116 6.97 3.93 -31.06
CA SER A 116 7.72 3.23 -32.13
C SER A 116 9.02 2.52 -31.71
N ASP A 117 9.03 1.24 -32.10
CA ASP A 117 10.15 0.41 -32.51
C ASP A 117 10.98 -0.37 -31.48
N PHE A 118 10.50 -1.61 -31.29
CA PHE A 118 11.30 -2.82 -31.48
C PHE A 118 12.54 -2.58 -32.37
N GLY A 119 13.73 -2.69 -31.78
CA GLY A 119 14.99 -2.53 -32.49
C GLY A 119 16.07 -3.42 -31.91
N PHE A 120 16.07 -4.67 -32.37
CA PHE A 120 17.24 -5.55 -32.36
C PHE A 120 18.41 -4.82 -33.03
N SER A 121 19.55 -4.68 -32.35
CA SER A 121 20.80 -4.29 -33.01
C SER A 121 22.00 -4.88 -32.29
N SER A 122 22.59 -5.88 -32.94
CA SER A 122 23.94 -6.40 -32.66
C SER A 122 25.00 -5.33 -32.90
N PRO A 123 26.09 -5.31 -32.12
CA PRO A 123 27.30 -4.59 -32.47
C PRO A 123 28.30 -5.53 -33.19
N SER A 124 28.65 -5.20 -34.44
CA SER A 124 29.86 -5.69 -35.11
C SER A 124 30.69 -4.50 -35.59
N GLU A 125 31.87 -4.40 -35.00
CA GLU A 125 33.17 -4.16 -35.64
C GLU A 125 33.34 -2.97 -36.61
N ASP A 126 34.25 -2.10 -36.15
CA ASP A 126 35.43 -1.62 -36.88
C ASP A 126 35.40 -0.31 -37.67
N SER A 127 36.35 0.52 -37.24
CA SER A 127 37.25 1.35 -38.07
C SER A 127 36.68 2.61 -38.71
N GLU A 128 37.07 3.77 -38.14
CA GLU A 128 38.05 4.68 -38.73
C GLU A 128 37.94 6.08 -38.09
N GLN A 129 38.58 6.22 -36.92
CA GLN A 129 39.16 7.50 -36.53
C GLN A 129 40.51 7.64 -37.24
N CYS A 130 40.53 8.33 -38.37
CA CYS A 130 41.76 8.88 -38.92
C CYS A 130 41.62 10.37 -39.20
N LYS A 131 42.00 11.13 -38.18
CA LYS A 131 42.91 12.29 -38.24
C LYS A 131 42.38 13.55 -38.94
N ALA A 132 42.02 14.48 -38.07
CA ALA A 132 42.48 15.86 -38.17
C ALA A 132 43.96 15.94 -38.59
N LYS A 133 44.31 16.83 -39.52
CA LYS A 133 45.45 17.77 -39.41
C LYS A 133 45.35 18.86 -40.49
N ALA A 134 45.42 20.10 -39.99
CA ALA A 134 46.32 21.16 -40.47
C ALA A 134 45.98 21.79 -41.85
N SER A 135 45.76 23.11 -41.98
CA SER A 135 46.65 24.23 -41.66
C SER A 135 46.97 24.95 -42.97
N LYS A 136 46.41 26.16 -43.09
CA LYS A 136 47.11 27.38 -43.52
C LYS A 136 47.48 27.54 -45.02
N LYS A 137 46.78 28.54 -45.59
CA LYS A 137 47.14 29.48 -46.66
C LYS A 137 46.93 29.03 -48.09
#